data_AF-W1WII6-F1
#
_entry.id   AF-W1WII6-F1
#
_cell.length_a   1.000
_cell.length_b   1.000
_cell.length_c   1.000
_cell.angle_alpha   90.00
_cell.angle_beta   90.00
_cell.angle_gamma   90.00
#
_symmetry.space_group_name_H-M   'P 1'
#
loop_
_entity.id
_entity.type
_entity.pdbx_description
1 polymer ?
#
loop_
_entity_poly.entity_id
_entity_poly.type
_entity_poly.pdbx_seq_one_letter_code
_entity_poly.pdbx_strand_id
1 'polypeptide(L)'
;NRYMSLFILILPVIGLMERHGLRERAEILIGKINAATAGRIFMIYLFVRQVTVAFGINMSGMVAMVRPLIAPMSEAAVAQGRPVSQRTLDKVRGIAASADNTGNFFGQNLFLAAGGLLLIKGVMEQLGYSVELTDMVLYGLPTAVCAYIVNFIRFIIFDKTIQAS
;
A
#
# COMPACT_ATOMS: atom_id res chain seq x y z
N ASN A 1 -1.69 -2.29 -24.32
CA ASN A 1 -1.13 -3.67 -24.38
C ASN A 1 0.22 -3.89 -23.69
N ARG A 2 1.18 -2.94 -23.64
CA ARG A 2 2.46 -3.15 -22.93
C ARG A 2 2.35 -3.41 -21.41
N TYR A 3 1.35 -2.82 -20.73
CA TYR A 3 1.17 -2.97 -19.29
C TYR A 3 0.66 -4.36 -18.84
N MET A 4 -0.11 -5.08 -19.67
CA MET A 4 -0.52 -6.46 -19.36
C MET A 4 0.67 -7.45 -19.47
N SER A 5 1.58 -7.23 -20.41
CA SER A 5 2.77 -8.08 -20.60
C SER A 5 3.75 -7.97 -19.43
N LEU A 6 3.79 -6.83 -18.74
CA LEU A 6 4.62 -6.62 -17.55
C LEU A 6 4.17 -7.48 -16.36
N PHE A 7 2.86 -7.72 -16.21
CA PHE A 7 2.33 -8.57 -15.14
C PHE A 7 2.85 -10.02 -15.22
N ILE A 8 3.03 -10.52 -16.45
CA ILE A 8 3.56 -11.88 -16.72
C ILE A 8 5.03 -12.00 -16.29
N LEU A 9 5.81 -10.92 -16.37
CA LEU A 9 7.21 -10.89 -15.94
C LEU A 9 7.38 -10.66 -14.43
N ILE A 10 6.43 -9.97 -13.79
CA ILE A 10 6.49 -9.66 -12.36
C ILE A 10 6.41 -10.94 -11.50
N LEU A 11 5.55 -11.90 -11.88
CA LEU A 11 5.40 -13.17 -11.15
C LEU A 11 6.70 -14.00 -11.04
N PRO A 12 7.42 -14.32 -12.14
CA PRO A 12 8.67 -15.07 -12.07
C PRO A 12 9.80 -14.30 -11.39
N VAL A 13 9.85 -12.96 -11.53
CA VAL A 13 10.84 -12.13 -10.82
C VAL A 13 10.62 -12.19 -9.31
N ILE A 14 9.37 -12.10 -8.85
CA ILE A 14 9.05 -12.23 -7.42
C ILE A 14 9.38 -13.63 -6.92
N GLY A 15 9.02 -14.68 -7.68
CA GLY A 15 9.41 -16.05 -7.34
C GLY A 15 10.93 -16.24 -7.26
N LEU A 16 11.69 -15.54 -8.10
CA LEU A 16 13.15 -15.55 -8.05
C LEU A 16 13.67 -14.84 -6.79
N MET A 17 13.13 -13.67 -6.45
CA MET A 17 13.51 -12.91 -5.26
C MET A 17 13.17 -13.68 -3.97
N GLU A 18 11.99 -14.31 -3.91
CA GLU A 18 11.60 -15.18 -2.79
C GLU A 18 12.54 -16.39 -2.67
N ARG A 19 12.90 -17.03 -3.79
CA ARG A 19 13.85 -18.15 -3.81
C ARG A 19 15.27 -17.76 -3.35
N HIS A 20 15.69 -16.53 -3.60
CA HIS A 20 17.00 -16.02 -3.17
C HIS A 20 16.98 -15.42 -1.76
N GLY A 21 15.92 -15.69 -0.99
CA GLY A 21 15.86 -15.34 0.43
C GLY A 21 15.65 -13.85 0.68
N LEU A 22 14.96 -13.14 -0.22
CA LEU A 22 14.54 -11.76 0.05
C LEU A 22 13.72 -11.70 1.34
N ARG A 23 12.89 -12.73 1.58
CA ARG A 23 12.12 -12.89 2.80
C ARG A 23 13.03 -13.02 4.03
N GLU A 24 14.02 -13.91 4.01
CA GLU A 24 14.97 -14.07 5.13
C GLU A 24 15.81 -12.80 5.36
N ARG A 25 16.23 -12.12 4.30
CA ARG A 25 16.97 -10.85 4.42
C ARG A 25 16.11 -9.71 4.96
N ALA A 26 14.84 -9.64 4.57
CA ALA A 26 13.89 -8.70 5.14
C ALA A 26 13.64 -9.01 6.62
N GLU A 27 13.43 -10.28 6.97
CA GLU A 27 13.29 -10.74 8.36
C GLU A 27 14.53 -10.38 9.21
N ILE A 28 15.76 -10.53 8.69
CA ILE A 28 17.00 -10.14 9.39
C ILE A 28 17.13 -8.62 9.55
N LEU A 29 16.83 -7.85 8.49
CA LEU A 29 16.93 -6.38 8.53
C LEU A 29 15.94 -5.78 9.55
N ILE A 30 14.83 -6.49 9.79
CA ILE A 30 13.69 -6.01 10.58
C ILE A 30 13.66 -6.62 11.97
N GLY A 31 14.28 -7.79 12.17
CA GLY A 31 14.70 -8.26 13.49
C GLY A 31 15.64 -7.26 14.20
N LYS A 32 16.22 -6.29 13.48
CA LYS A 32 16.90 -5.13 14.08
C LYS A 32 15.96 -3.97 14.45
N ILE A 33 14.78 -3.88 13.82
CA ILE A 33 13.71 -2.93 14.12
C ILE A 33 12.76 -3.57 15.16
N ASN A 34 13.32 -4.01 16.29
CA ASN A 34 12.66 -4.75 17.38
C ASN A 34 11.46 -4.05 18.07
N ALA A 35 11.00 -2.89 17.58
CA ALA A 35 9.96 -2.08 18.22
C ALA A 35 8.77 -1.69 17.31
N ALA A 36 8.73 -2.20 16.07
CA ALA A 36 7.63 -1.90 15.15
C ALA A 36 6.49 -2.92 15.30
N THR A 37 5.32 -2.46 15.75
CA THR A 37 4.08 -3.23 15.71
C THR A 37 3.59 -3.39 14.26
N ALA A 38 2.77 -4.41 13.97
CA ALA A 38 2.21 -4.62 12.64
C ALA A 38 1.43 -3.39 12.13
N GLY A 39 0.65 -2.74 13.00
CA GLY A 39 -0.05 -1.50 12.69
C GLY A 39 0.90 -0.35 12.32
N ARG A 40 2.04 -0.19 13.01
CA ARG A 40 3.07 0.80 12.64
C ARG A 40 3.67 0.53 11.28
N ILE A 41 3.92 -0.74 10.94
CA ILE A 41 4.40 -1.13 9.62
C ILE A 41 3.38 -0.69 8.55
N PHE A 42 2.09 -0.98 8.77
CA PHE A 42 1.03 -0.57 7.85
C PHE A 42 0.87 0.95 7.74
N MET A 43 0.98 1.69 8.84
CA MET A 43 0.90 3.16 8.87
C MET A 43 2.01 3.80 8.02
N ILE A 44 3.25 3.37 8.23
CA ILE A 44 4.40 3.90 7.50
C ILE A 44 4.30 3.52 6.03
N TYR A 45 3.97 2.26 5.75
CA TYR A 45 3.85 1.78 4.38
C TYR A 45 2.74 2.52 3.61
N LEU A 46 1.55 2.69 4.21
CA LEU A 46 0.46 3.46 3.62
C LEU A 46 0.90 4.89 3.28
N PHE A 47 1.57 5.57 4.22
CA PHE A 47 2.04 6.93 4.03
C PHE A 47 3.03 7.03 2.86
N VAL A 48 4.08 6.21 2.90
CA VAL A 48 5.11 6.17 1.85
C VAL A 48 4.47 5.85 0.51
N ARG A 49 3.58 4.86 0.46
CA ARG A 49 2.87 4.47 -0.76
C ARG A 49 2.03 5.62 -1.32
N GLN A 50 1.24 6.27 -0.49
CA GLN A 50 0.37 7.37 -0.91
C GLN A 50 1.15 8.57 -1.44
N VAL A 51 2.21 8.98 -0.75
CA VAL A 51 3.10 10.08 -1.17
C VAL A 51 3.81 9.74 -2.49
N THR A 52 4.39 8.55 -2.57
CA THR A 52 5.14 8.10 -3.75
C THR A 52 4.24 8.05 -4.99
N VAL A 53 3.01 7.55 -4.83
CA VAL A 53 2.01 7.49 -5.91
C VAL A 53 1.51 8.89 -6.28
N ALA A 54 1.32 9.80 -5.32
CA ALA A 54 0.95 11.19 -5.58
C ALA A 54 1.98 11.91 -6.47
N PHE A 55 3.27 11.62 -6.29
CA PHE A 55 4.35 12.11 -7.16
C PHE A 55 4.49 11.34 -8.49
N GLY A 56 3.62 10.37 -8.78
CA GLY A 56 3.68 9.56 -10.00
C GLY A 56 4.77 8.50 -10.01
N ILE A 57 5.41 8.24 -8.86
CA ILE A 57 6.42 7.20 -8.74
C ILE A 57 5.70 5.85 -8.59
N ASN A 58 5.84 5.00 -9.60
CA ASN A 58 5.24 3.67 -9.60
C ASN A 58 6.08 2.70 -8.76
N MET A 59 5.83 2.67 -7.45
CA MET A 59 6.25 1.52 -6.62
C MET A 59 5.54 0.26 -7.14
N SER A 60 6.25 -0.87 -7.24
CA SER A 60 5.83 -2.11 -7.90
C SER A 60 4.59 -2.85 -7.30
N GLY A 61 3.81 -2.19 -6.44
CA GLY A 61 2.45 -2.56 -6.04
C GLY A 61 2.34 -3.78 -5.13
N MET A 62 1.10 -4.25 -4.95
CA MET A 62 0.73 -5.36 -4.08
C MET A 62 1.60 -6.61 -4.28
N VAL A 63 1.96 -6.94 -5.51
CA VAL A 63 2.69 -8.19 -5.79
C VAL A 63 4.15 -8.06 -5.35
N ALA A 64 4.83 -6.96 -5.67
CA ALA A 64 6.27 -6.83 -5.45
C ALA A 64 6.67 -6.20 -4.11
N MET A 65 5.75 -5.50 -3.43
CA MET A 65 6.02 -4.90 -2.11
C MET A 65 5.26 -5.58 -0.99
N VAL A 66 3.96 -5.87 -1.16
CA VAL A 66 3.19 -6.44 -0.06
C VAL A 66 3.57 -7.89 0.22
N ARG A 67 3.55 -8.75 -0.81
CA ARG A 67 3.78 -10.18 -0.61
C ARG A 67 5.18 -10.54 -0.09
N PRO A 68 6.28 -10.04 -0.67
CA PRO A 68 7.61 -10.48 -0.26
C PRO A 68 8.18 -9.68 0.92
N LEU A 69 7.57 -8.54 1.28
CA LEU A 69 8.10 -7.63 2.31
C LEU A 69 7.06 -7.28 3.37
N ILE A 70 6.02 -6.49 3.07
CA ILE A 70 5.11 -5.97 4.11
C ILE A 70 4.35 -7.08 4.86
N ALA A 71 3.90 -8.12 4.15
CA ALA A 71 3.20 -9.26 4.74
C ALA A 71 4.10 -10.07 5.70
N PRO A 72 5.27 -10.60 5.29
CA PRO A 72 6.13 -11.35 6.22
C PRO A 72 6.61 -10.49 7.39
N MET A 73 6.87 -9.20 7.19
CA MET A 73 7.21 -8.27 8.27
C MET A 73 6.11 -8.18 9.33
N SER A 74 4.88 -8.02 8.86
CA SER A 74 3.73 -7.83 9.75
C SER A 74 3.35 -9.14 10.43
N GLU A 75 3.50 -10.27 9.74
CA GLU A 75 3.34 -11.61 10.31
C GLU A 75 4.37 -11.86 11.42
N ALA A 76 5.64 -11.54 11.20
CA ALA A 76 6.70 -11.65 12.19
C ALA A 76 6.43 -10.74 13.41
N ALA A 77 5.98 -9.50 13.18
CA ALA A 77 5.65 -8.54 14.22
C ALA A 77 4.45 -8.98 15.09
N VAL A 78 3.48 -9.70 14.51
CA VAL A 78 2.37 -10.32 15.24
C VAL A 78 2.79 -11.59 15.97
N ALA A 79 3.61 -12.43 15.33
CA ALA A 79 4.01 -13.71 15.91
C ALA A 79 4.95 -13.56 17.11
N GLN A 80 5.90 -12.62 17.07
CA GLN A 80 6.87 -12.40 18.14
C GLN A 80 7.56 -13.71 18.63
N GLY A 81 7.81 -14.64 17.70
CA GLY A 81 8.40 -15.95 18.01
C GLY A 81 7.44 -16.98 18.62
N ARG A 82 6.14 -16.70 18.70
CA ARG A 82 5.09 -17.63 19.14
C ARG A 82 4.29 -18.16 17.95
N PRO A 83 3.74 -19.39 18.04
CA PRO A 83 2.81 -19.88 17.03
C PRO A 83 1.52 -19.06 17.05
N VAL A 84 1.08 -18.62 15.87
CA VAL A 84 -0.13 -17.82 15.66
C VAL A 84 -1.09 -18.59 14.76
N SER A 85 -2.40 -18.48 15.02
CA SER A 85 -3.40 -19.15 14.19
C SER A 85 -3.35 -18.69 12.73
N GLN A 86 -3.61 -19.61 11.79
CA GLN A 86 -3.68 -19.28 10.36
C GLN A 86 -4.68 -18.15 10.07
N ARG A 87 -5.81 -18.14 10.78
CA ARG A 87 -6.83 -17.09 10.66
C ARG A 87 -6.29 -15.69 10.99
N THR A 88 -5.39 -15.58 11.96
CA THR A 88 -4.76 -14.30 12.30
C THR A 88 -3.75 -13.88 11.24
N LEU A 89 -2.95 -14.82 10.71
CA LEU A 89 -2.02 -14.55 9.61
C LEU A 89 -2.76 -14.07 8.35
N ASP A 90 -3.88 -14.69 8.01
CA ASP A 90 -4.70 -14.27 6.87
C ASP A 90 -5.30 -12.88 7.07
N LYS A 91 -5.71 -12.53 8.30
CA LYS A 91 -6.12 -11.16 8.64
C LYS A 91 -4.99 -10.15 8.46
N VAL A 92 -3.77 -10.47 8.92
CA VAL A 92 -2.58 -9.62 8.76
C VAL A 92 -2.32 -9.36 7.27
N ARG A 93 -2.33 -10.40 6.44
CA ARG A 93 -2.18 -10.30 4.98
C ARG A 93 -3.27 -9.43 4.34
N GLY A 94 -4.51 -9.59 4.78
CA GLY A 94 -5.64 -8.78 4.31
C GLY A 94 -5.46 -7.29 4.62
N ILE A 95 -4.97 -6.95 5.82
CA ILE A 95 -4.69 -5.56 6.19
C ILE A 95 -3.49 -5.00 5.42
N ALA A 96 -2.44 -5.80 5.22
CA ALA A 96 -1.29 -5.42 4.39
C ALA A 96 -1.72 -5.08 2.96
N ALA A 97 -2.59 -5.91 2.36
CA ALA A 97 -3.18 -5.67 1.05
C ALA A 97 -4.05 -4.40 1.03
N SER A 98 -4.86 -4.19 2.07
CA SER A 98 -5.69 -2.99 2.22
C SER A 98 -4.83 -1.72 2.28
N ALA A 99 -3.67 -1.76 2.95
CA ALA A 99 -2.77 -0.61 3.04
C ALA A 99 -2.20 -0.22 1.68
N ASP A 100 -1.76 -1.19 0.86
CA ASP A 100 -1.28 -0.90 -0.51
C ASP A 100 -2.38 -0.33 -1.39
N ASN A 101 -3.56 -0.95 -1.36
CA ASN A 101 -4.67 -0.55 -2.23
C ASN A 101 -5.16 0.86 -1.89
N THR A 102 -5.33 1.16 -0.60
CA THR A 102 -5.71 2.50 -0.12
C THR A 102 -4.67 3.53 -0.53
N GLY A 103 -3.39 3.27 -0.26
CA GLY A 103 -2.32 4.22 -0.59
C GLY A 103 -2.23 4.47 -2.10
N ASN A 104 -2.37 3.42 -2.91
CA ASN A 104 -2.38 3.54 -4.36
C ASN A 104 -3.59 4.31 -4.88
N PHE A 105 -4.80 3.94 -4.45
CA PHE A 105 -6.04 4.55 -4.94
C PHE A 105 -6.10 6.05 -4.59
N PHE A 106 -5.92 6.40 -3.33
CA PHE A 106 -6.01 7.80 -2.90
C PHE A 106 -4.76 8.62 -3.27
N GLY A 107 -3.60 7.98 -3.45
CA GLY A 107 -2.41 8.63 -4.00
C GLY A 107 -2.60 8.99 -5.49
N GLN A 108 -3.20 8.11 -6.29
CA GLN A 108 -3.42 8.37 -7.73
C GLN A 108 -4.30 9.59 -7.97
N ASN A 109 -5.26 9.86 -7.08
CA ASN A 109 -6.11 11.05 -7.16
C ASN A 109 -5.35 12.37 -7.00
N LEU A 110 -4.12 12.33 -6.48
CA LEU A 110 -3.26 13.51 -6.33
C LEU A 110 -2.24 13.65 -7.47
N PHE A 111 -2.21 12.70 -8.40
CA PHE A 111 -1.29 12.73 -9.52
C PHE A 111 -1.94 13.39 -10.74
N LEU A 112 -1.40 14.53 -11.17
CA LEU A 112 -1.97 15.35 -12.27
C LEU A 112 -2.22 14.56 -13.57
N ALA A 113 -1.36 13.61 -13.90
CA ALA A 113 -1.48 12.79 -15.10
C ALA A 113 -2.20 11.45 -14.86
N ALA A 114 -2.97 11.32 -13.77
CA ALA A 114 -3.80 10.15 -13.56
C ALA A 114 -4.90 10.07 -14.62
N GLY A 115 -5.07 8.89 -15.23
CA GLY A 115 -6.05 8.70 -16.31
C GLY A 115 -7.48 9.08 -15.93
N GLY A 116 -7.86 8.92 -14.66
CA GLY A 116 -9.18 9.33 -14.16
C GLY A 116 -9.39 10.84 -14.19
N LEU A 117 -8.40 11.63 -13.79
CA LEU A 117 -8.44 13.10 -13.82
C LEU A 117 -8.54 13.62 -15.26
N LEU A 118 -7.74 13.06 -16.17
CA LEU A 118 -7.76 13.39 -17.59
C LEU A 118 -9.11 13.08 -18.24
N LEU A 119 -9.74 11.95 -17.87
CA LEU A 119 -11.06 11.58 -18.35
C LEU A 119 -12.12 12.58 -17.88
N ILE A 120 -12.13 12.93 -16.58
CA ILE A 120 -13.08 13.91 -16.03
C ILE A 120 -12.90 15.26 -16.72
N LYS A 121 -11.66 15.72 -16.89
CA LYS A 121 -11.37 16.95 -17.62
C LYS A 121 -11.91 16.92 -19.05
N GLY A 122 -11.66 15.84 -19.80
CA GLY A 122 -12.15 15.70 -21.17
C GLY A 122 -13.68 15.73 -21.27
N VAL A 123 -14.40 15.13 -20.31
CA VAL A 123 -15.86 15.18 -20.26
C VAL A 123 -16.37 16.58 -19.89
N MET A 124 -15.72 17.25 -18.93
CA MET A 124 -16.10 18.62 -18.54
C MET A 124 -15.90 19.62 -19.68
N GLU A 125 -14.79 19.52 -20.41
CA GLU A 125 -14.51 20.36 -21.58
C GLU A 125 -15.55 20.13 -22.69
N GLN A 126 -15.97 18.89 -22.93
CA GLN A 126 -17.04 18.57 -23.88
C GLN A 126 -18.40 19.19 -23.49
N LEU A 127 -18.64 19.36 -22.19
CA LEU A 127 -19.85 20.00 -21.65
C LEU A 127 -19.74 21.54 -21.60
N GLY A 128 -18.63 22.12 -22.04
CA GLY A 128 -18.39 23.57 -22.04
C GLY A 128 -17.84 24.12 -20.73
N TYR A 129 -17.42 23.27 -19.78
CA TYR A 129 -16.80 23.69 -18.53
C TYR A 129 -15.26 23.65 -18.65
N SER A 130 -14.62 24.79 -18.36
CA SER A 130 -13.16 24.86 -18.22
C SER A 130 -12.75 24.45 -16.81
N VAL A 131 -12.04 23.33 -16.67
CA VAL A 131 -11.52 22.84 -15.39
C VAL A 131 -10.02 22.60 -15.47
N GLU A 132 -9.28 23.12 -14.50
CA GLU A 132 -7.84 22.89 -14.39
C GLU A 132 -7.54 21.61 -13.60
N LEU A 133 -6.56 20.82 -14.07
CA LEU A 133 -6.14 19.60 -13.37
C LEU A 133 -5.58 19.91 -11.98
N THR A 134 -4.95 21.07 -11.81
CA THR A 134 -4.39 21.55 -10.54
C THR A 134 -5.48 21.70 -9.49
N ASP A 135 -6.61 22.31 -9.85
CA ASP A 135 -7.76 22.48 -8.96
C ASP A 135 -8.33 21.12 -8.56
N MET A 136 -8.49 20.21 -9.52
CA MET A 136 -9.02 18.87 -9.27
C MET A 136 -8.14 18.07 -8.29
N VAL A 137 -6.82 18.16 -8.42
CA VAL A 137 -5.87 17.57 -7.46
C VAL A 137 -5.97 18.22 -6.09
N LEU A 138 -6.12 19.55 -6.02
CA LEU A 138 -6.29 20.28 -4.76
C LEU A 138 -7.56 19.83 -4.02
N TYR A 139 -8.67 19.63 -4.74
CA TYR A 139 -9.90 19.05 -4.19
C TYR A 139 -9.78 17.57 -3.81
N GLY A 140 -8.83 16.84 -4.40
CA GLY A 140 -8.51 15.47 -4.02
C GLY A 140 -7.76 15.37 -2.69
N LEU A 141 -7.03 16.41 -2.29
CA LEU A 141 -6.16 16.41 -1.10
C LEU A 141 -6.92 16.12 0.21
N PRO A 142 -8.06 16.78 0.52
CA PRO A 142 -8.82 16.47 1.73
C PRO A 142 -9.25 15.00 1.81
N THR A 143 -9.66 14.41 0.67
CA THR A 143 -10.06 13.01 0.59
C THR A 143 -8.89 12.07 0.88
N ALA A 144 -7.72 12.37 0.32
CA ALA A 144 -6.50 11.59 0.55
C ALA A 144 -6.06 11.63 2.03
N VAL A 145 -6.14 12.81 2.66
CA VAL A 145 -5.84 12.98 4.09
C VAL A 145 -6.84 12.21 4.97
N CYS A 146 -8.14 12.34 4.70
CA CYS A 146 -9.18 11.59 5.41
C CYS A 146 -8.95 10.07 5.30
N ALA A 147 -8.62 9.57 4.11
CA ALA A 147 -8.32 8.15 3.91
C ALA A 147 -7.13 7.68 4.75
N TYR A 148 -6.08 8.51 4.86
CA TYR A 148 -4.93 8.22 5.72
C TYR A 148 -5.34 8.15 7.20
N ILE A 149 -6.07 9.16 7.70
CA ILE A 149 -6.51 9.23 9.10
C ILE A 149 -7.41 8.03 9.47
N VAL A 150 -8.37 7.69 8.61
CA VAL A 150 -9.26 6.54 8.85
C VAL A 150 -8.45 5.24 8.96
N ASN A 151 -7.48 5.04 8.06
CA ASN A 151 -6.65 3.83 8.11
C ASN A 151 -5.67 3.84 9.28
N PHE A 152 -5.12 5.00 9.64
CA PHE A 152 -4.32 5.18 10.84
C PHE A 152 -5.07 4.71 12.10
N ILE A 153 -6.32 5.14 12.27
CA ILE A 153 -7.18 4.69 13.38
C ILE A 153 -7.42 3.18 13.30
N ARG A 154 -7.73 2.64 12.12
CA ARG A 154 -7.93 1.18 11.91
C ARG A 154 -6.69 0.38 12.30
N PHE A 155 -5.49 0.85 11.98
CA PHE A 155 -4.24 0.17 12.31
C PHE A 155 -3.94 0.19 13.82
N ILE A 156 -4.27 1.29 14.52
CA ILE A 156 -4.20 1.33 15.99
C ILE A 156 -5.17 0.35 16.63
N ILE A 157 -6.41 0.30 16.15
CA ILE A 157 -7.42 -0.66 16.65
C ILE A 157 -6.97 -2.10 16.39
N PHE A 158 -6.38 -2.36 15.22
CA PHE A 158 -5.84 -3.67 14.88
C PHE A 158 -4.74 -4.10 15.86
N ASP A 159 -3.75 -3.24 16.12
CA ASP A 159 -2.68 -3.53 17.09
C ASP A 159 -3.24 -3.85 18.48
N LYS A 160 -4.22 -3.08 18.96
CA LYS A 160 -4.89 -3.34 20.24
C LYS A 160 -5.62 -4.69 20.26
N THR A 161 -6.26 -5.05 19.15
CA THR A 161 -7.02 -6.30 19.03
C THR A 161 -6.08 -7.52 19.05
N ILE A 162 -4.93 -7.41 18.38
CA ILE A 162 -3.92 -8.46 18.35
C ILE A 162 -3.24 -8.63 19.71
N GLN A 163 -2.94 -7.54 20.42
CA GLN A 163 -2.34 -7.61 21.77
C GLN A 163 -3.28 -8.23 22.82
N ALA A 164 -4.60 -8.13 22.61
CA ALA A 164 -5.61 -8.68 23.51
C ALA A 164 -5.98 -10.15 23.21
N SER A 165 -5.48 -10.72 22.10
CA SER A 165 -5.73 -12.12 21.67
C SER A 165 -4.58 -13.04 22.06
#